data_AF-A0A950FGB0-F1
#
_entry.id   AF-A0A950FGB0-F1
#
_cell.length_a   1.000
_cell.length_b   1.000
_cell.length_c   1.000
_cell.angle_alpha   90.00
_cell.angle_beta   90.00
_cell.angle_gamma   90.00
#
_symmetry.space_group_name_H-M   'P 1'
#
loop_
_entity.id
_entity.type
_entity.pdbx_description
1 polymer ?
#
loop_
_entity_poly.entity_id
_entity_poly.type
_entity_poly.pdbx_seq_one_letter_code
_entity_poly.pdbx_strand_id
1 'polypeptide(L)' 'MLLISRIDMQKPSRPAVVQPPSGVGTFADVEWDLILRALEACDWNKAHAAAMLKISRKKLYAKINKYHLESPGESIGEEQ' A
#
# COMPACT_ATOMS: atom_id res chain seq x y z
N MET A 1 -25.78 50.57 32.34
CA MET A 1 -26.11 49.17 32.64
C MET A 1 -25.53 48.30 31.54
N LEU A 2 -24.74 47.29 31.94
CA LEU A 2 -23.86 46.44 31.12
C LEU A 2 -24.65 45.36 30.37
N LEU A 3 -24.37 45.11 29.08
CA LEU A 3 -24.89 43.92 28.37
C LEU A 3 -23.79 43.27 27.54
N ILE A 4 -23.03 42.41 28.21
CA ILE A 4 -22.06 41.46 27.64
C ILE A 4 -22.84 40.22 27.19
N SER A 5 -23.05 40.09 25.88
CA SER A 5 -23.66 38.90 25.28
C SER A 5 -22.60 37.82 25.06
N ARG A 6 -22.69 36.79 25.90
CA ARG A 6 -22.43 35.35 25.68
C ARG A 6 -21.46 35.00 24.55
N ILE A 7 -20.25 34.61 24.93
CA ILE A 7 -19.34 33.79 24.11
C ILE A 7 -19.97 32.39 24.02
N ASP A 8 -20.42 31.99 22.83
CA ASP A 8 -20.79 30.61 22.55
C ASP A 8 -19.53 29.74 22.60
N MET A 9 -19.39 29.05 23.73
CA MET A 9 -18.33 28.07 23.98
C MET A 9 -18.54 26.86 23.08
N GLN A 10 -17.98 26.92 21.87
CA GLN A 10 -17.98 25.82 20.92
C GLN A 10 -17.21 24.64 21.51
N LYS A 11 -17.95 23.59 21.89
CA LYS A 11 -17.38 22.33 22.40
C LYS A 11 -16.36 21.80 21.38
N PRO A 12 -15.14 21.43 21.80
CA PRO A 12 -14.18 20.82 20.89
C PRO A 12 -14.80 19.56 20.31
N SER A 13 -14.96 19.54 18.99
CA SER A 13 -15.36 18.35 18.26
C SER A 13 -14.33 17.27 18.55
N ARG A 14 -14.76 16.22 19.25
CA ARG A 14 -13.97 15.03 19.56
C ARG A 14 -13.21 14.62 18.28
N PRO A 15 -11.88 14.41 18.32
CA PRO A 15 -11.18 13.95 17.14
C PRO A 15 -11.87 12.69 16.67
N ALA A 16 -12.28 12.66 15.40
CA ALA A 16 -12.87 11.49 14.80
C ALA A 16 -11.93 10.33 15.10
N VAL A 17 -12.41 9.34 15.86
CA VAL A 17 -11.67 8.09 16.05
C VAL A 17 -11.49 7.55 14.63
N VAL A 18 -10.28 7.65 14.10
CA VAL A 18 -9.91 7.04 12.83
C VAL A 18 -10.05 5.54 13.10
N GLN A 19 -11.22 4.99 12.76
CA GLN A 19 -11.45 3.57 12.88
C GLN A 19 -10.37 2.91 12.02
N PRO A 20 -9.52 2.03 12.59
CA PRO A 20 -8.57 1.31 11.77
C PRO A 20 -9.37 0.59 10.66
N PRO A 21 -8.88 0.59 9.41
CA PRO A 21 -9.59 -0.05 8.32
C PRO A 21 -9.95 -1.48 8.75
N SER A 22 -11.25 -1.75 8.82
CA SER A 22 -11.82 -3.04 9.21
C SER A 22 -11.47 -4.06 8.12
N GLY A 23 -10.31 -4.68 8.27
CA GLY A 23 -9.75 -5.61 7.28
C GLY A 23 -8.30 -5.28 6.96
N VAL A 24 -7.43 -5.29 7.97
CA VAL A 24 -6.01 -5.52 7.67
C VAL A 24 -5.94 -6.96 7.16
N GLY A 25 -5.66 -7.11 5.85
CA GLY A 25 -5.37 -8.42 5.28
C GLY A 25 -4.27 -9.12 6.07
N THR A 26 -4.07 -10.41 5.83
CA THR A 26 -2.94 -11.10 6.46
C THR A 26 -1.63 -10.41 6.09
N PHE A 27 -0.57 -10.67 6.86
CA PHE A 27 0.76 -10.18 6.50
C PHE A 27 1.14 -10.55 5.06
N ALA A 28 0.71 -11.72 4.59
CA ALA A 28 0.96 -12.16 3.22
C ALA A 28 0.23 -11.30 2.18
N ASP A 29 -1.02 -10.89 2.44
CA ASP A 29 -1.80 -10.02 1.55
C ASP A 29 -1.17 -8.63 1.45
N VAL A 30 -0.74 -8.07 2.58
CA VAL A 30 -0.08 -6.76 2.62
C VAL A 30 1.28 -6.84 1.92
N GLU A 31 2.06 -7.91 2.16
CA GLU A 31 3.35 -8.09 1.49
C GLU A 31 3.18 -8.27 -0.03
N TRP A 32 2.15 -9.01 -0.45
CA TRP A 32 1.81 -9.20 -1.86
C TRP A 32 1.48 -7.86 -2.55
N ASP A 33 0.56 -7.08 -1.96
CA ASP A 33 0.13 -5.79 -2.49
C ASP A 33 1.30 -4.80 -2.56
N LEU A 34 2.17 -4.78 -1.55
CA LEU A 34 3.35 -3.92 -1.53
C LEU A 34 4.32 -4.25 -2.68
N ILE A 35 4.54 -5.53 -2.95
CA ILE A 35 5.45 -5.98 -4.01
C ILE A 35 4.86 -5.69 -5.38
N LEU A 36 3.56 -5.97 -5.58
CA LEU A 36 2.87 -5.70 -6.83
C LEU A 36 2.95 -4.20 -7.17
N ARG A 37 2.59 -3.33 -6.23
CA ARG A 37 2.65 -1.87 -6.42
C ARG A 37 4.05 -1.37 -6.75
N ALA A 38 5.08 -1.93 -6.11
CA ALA A 38 6.45 -1.57 -6.40
C ALA A 38 6.90 -2.03 -7.80
N LEU A 39 6.42 -3.18 -8.26
CA LEU A 39 6.67 -3.66 -9.62
C LEU A 39 5.97 -2.76 -10.63
N GLU A 40 4.70 -2.45 -10.43
CA GLU A 40 3.92 -1.57 -11.31
C GLU A 40 4.51 -0.15 -11.37
N ALA A 41 4.86 0.44 -10.21
CA ALA A 41 5.46 1.77 -10.14
C ALA A 41 6.85 1.86 -10.80
N CYS A 42 7.49 0.72 -11.06
CA CYS A 42 8.78 0.62 -11.73
C CYS A 42 8.66 0.03 -13.14
N ASP A 43 7.47 0.00 -13.75
CA ASP A 43 7.23 -0.60 -15.08
C ASP A 43 7.77 -2.04 -15.17
N TRP A 44 7.57 -2.82 -14.11
CA TRP A 44 8.07 -4.19 -13.95
C TRP A 44 9.59 -4.34 -13.98
N ASN A 45 10.36 -3.24 -13.86
CA ASN A 45 11.81 -3.27 -13.69
C ASN A 45 12.16 -3.81 -12.30
N LYS A 46 12.41 -5.12 -12.23
CA LYS A 46 12.67 -5.84 -10.99
C LYS A 46 13.89 -5.31 -10.23
N ALA A 47 14.88 -4.75 -10.91
CA ALA A 47 16.04 -4.15 -10.25
C ALA A 47 15.68 -2.85 -9.52
N HIS A 48 14.87 -2.01 -10.15
CA HIS A 48 14.37 -0.76 -9.54
C HIS A 48 13.36 -1.03 -8.43
N ALA A 49 12.43 -1.96 -8.63
CA ALA A 49 11.48 -2.37 -7.60
C ALA A 49 12.18 -2.89 -6.33
N ALA A 50 13.24 -3.69 -6.48
CA ALA A 50 14.03 -4.17 -5.34
C ALA A 50 14.71 -3.02 -4.57
N ALA A 51 15.24 -2.04 -5.30
CA ALA A 51 15.84 -0.85 -4.71
C ALA A 51 14.80 0.02 -3.98
N MET A 52 13.61 0.19 -4.56
CA MET A 52 12.48 0.92 -3.97
C MET A 52 12.01 0.27 -2.66
N LEU A 53 11.88 -1.06 -2.65
CA LEU A 53 11.51 -1.85 -1.48
C LEU A 53 12.66 -2.03 -0.47
N LYS A 54 13.88 -1.56 -0.79
CA LYS A 54 15.09 -1.71 0.02
C LYS A 54 15.40 -3.16 0.39
N ILE A 55 15.18 -4.08 -0.55
CA ILE A 55 15.53 -5.50 -0.41
C ILE A 55 16.51 -5.92 -1.50
N SER A 56 17.22 -7.03 -1.27
CA SER A 56 18.06 -7.59 -2.32
C SER A 56 17.23 -8.13 -3.48
N ARG A 57 17.75 -8.07 -4.70
CA ARG A 57 17.11 -8.65 -5.90
C ARG A 57 16.73 -10.12 -5.71
N LYS A 58 17.62 -10.89 -5.05
CA LYS A 58 17.37 -12.30 -4.70
C LYS A 58 16.11 -12.47 -3.84
N LYS A 59 15.89 -11.59 -2.85
CA LYS A 59 14.69 -11.62 -2.01
C LYS A 59 13.45 -11.25 -2.82
N LEU A 60 13.53 -10.23 -3.67
CA LEU A 60 12.41 -9.84 -4.53
C LEU A 60 12.00 -11.02 -5.44
N TYR A 61 12.95 -11.68 -6.11
CA TYR A 61 12.65 -12.82 -6.99
C TYR A 61 12.01 -13.99 -6.24
N ALA A 62 12.51 -14.31 -5.04
CA ALA A 62 11.90 -15.34 -4.21
C ALA A 62 10.44 -15.01 -3.86
N LYS A 63 10.13 -13.74 -3.62
CA LYS A 63 8.75 -13.30 -3.33
C LYS A 63 7.87 -13.28 -4.58
N ILE A 64 8.36 -12.80 -5.72
CA ILE A 64 7.66 -12.87 -7.01
C ILE A 64 7.26 -14.30 -7.32
N ASN A 65 8.18 -15.26 -7.17
CA ASN A 65 7.90 -16.68 -7.38
C ASN A 65 6.92 -17.24 -6.35
N LYS A 66 7.09 -16.89 -5.06
CA LYS A 66 6.19 -17.32 -3.98
C LYS A 66 4.74 -16.88 -4.23
N TYR A 67 4.56 -15.70 -4.81
CA TYR A 67 3.27 -15.06 -5.02
C TYR A 67 2.74 -15.15 -6.44
N HIS A 68 3.47 -15.81 -7.34
CA HIS A 68 3.12 -15.94 -8.76
C HIS A 68 2.77 -14.59 -9.40
N LEU A 69 3.60 -13.57 -9.16
CA LEU A 69 3.40 -12.23 -9.73
C LEU A 69 3.91 -12.20 -11.19
N GLU A 70 3.00 -11.99 -12.13
CA GLU A 70 3.29 -12.00 -13.57
C GLU A 70 3.05 -10.63 -14.19
N SER A 71 3.96 -10.22 -15.10
CA SER A 71 3.79 -8.98 -15.85
C SER A 71 2.65 -9.16 -16.86
N PRO A 72 1.76 -8.18 -17.04
CA PRO A 72 0.66 -8.24 -18.01
C PRO A 72 1.13 -8.38 -19.48
N GLY A 73 2.43 -8.25 -19.77
CA GLY A 73 3.02 -8.45 -21.09
C GLY A 73 3.78 -9.78 -21.28
N GLU A 74 3.95 -10.59 -20.24
CA GLU A 74 4.70 -11.85 -20.32
C GLU A 74 3.80 -13.04 -20.77
N SER A 75 2.48 -12.84 -20.84
CA SER A 75 1.50 -13.88 -21.19
C SER A 75 1.34 -14.16 -22.69
N ILE A 76 2.26 -13.69 -23.54
CA ILE A 76 2.23 -13.96 -24.99
C ILE A 76 3.39 -14.91 -25.32
N GLY A 77 3.20 -16.20 -25.10
CA GLY A 77 4.27 -17.17 -25.36
C GLY A 77 3.97 -18.66 -25.20
N GLU A 78 2.72 -19.10 -25.05
CA GLU A 78 2.37 -20.52 -25.10
C GLU A 78 1.39 -20.79 -26.25
N GLU A 79 1.95 -20.92 -27.45
CA GLU A 79 1.34 -21.70 -28.53
C GLU A 79 2.45 -22.53 -29.19
N GLN A 80 2.70 -23.72 -28.60
CA GLN A 80 2.93 -25.02 -29.26
C GLN A 80 3.37 -26.11 -28.28
#